data_AF-A0A957RP72-F1
#
_entry.id   AF-A0A957RP72-F1
#
_cell.length_a   1.000
_cell.length_b   1.000
_cell.length_c   1.000
_cell.angle_alpha   90.00
_cell.angle_beta   90.00
_cell.angle_gamma   90.00
#
_symmetry.space_group_name_H-M   'P 1'
#
loop_
_entity.id
_entity.type
_entity.pdbx_description
1 polymer ?
#
loop_
_entity_poly.entity_id
_entity_poly.type
_entity_poly.pdbx_seq_one_letter_code
_entity_poly.pdbx_strand_id
1 'polypeptide(L)'
;LPPDYQPLLTVAGSLLLLAGVIGWLWANPLQVETLSDLGMMRGSVNIVLSAVAGALVPLLYTWFVSGHSHPTMAARGLAAGAVAGLAAAPFLQPGTALLTGFLAGATVPIIAYVLDNLVKLDDATGLVVTAGMPAIVGLLLAGIFADGAAG
;
A
#
# COMPACT_ATOMS: atom_id res chain seq x y z
N LEU A 1 -16.81 1.46 11.62
CA LEU A 1 -15.82 2.31 10.92
C LEU A 1 -15.28 3.29 11.93
N PRO A 2 -13.95 3.53 11.98
CA PRO A 2 -13.36 4.43 12.95
C PRO A 2 -13.84 5.88 12.71
N PRO A 3 -14.01 6.69 13.77
CA PRO A 3 -14.38 8.09 13.65
C PRO A 3 -13.28 8.94 12.98
N ASP A 4 -13.70 9.83 12.07
CA ASP A 4 -12.82 10.69 11.28
C ASP A 4 -12.54 12.02 12.00
N TYR A 5 -11.48 12.08 12.82
CA TYR A 5 -11.18 13.29 13.60
C TYR A 5 -10.53 14.43 12.78
N GLN A 6 -9.77 14.12 11.71
CA GLN A 6 -9.07 15.11 10.87
C GLN A 6 -8.84 14.64 9.40
N PRO A 7 -9.90 14.52 8.59
CA PRO A 7 -9.83 13.90 7.26
C PRO A 7 -8.87 14.60 6.29
N LEU A 8 -8.79 15.94 6.37
CA LEU A 8 -7.93 16.75 5.51
C LEU A 8 -6.43 16.46 5.74
N LEU A 9 -6.02 16.34 7.00
CA LEU A 9 -4.64 16.03 7.38
C LEU A 9 -4.28 14.59 7.03
N THR A 10 -5.22 13.65 7.17
CA THR A 10 -4.99 12.25 6.79
C THR A 10 -4.78 12.11 5.28
N VAL A 11 -5.58 12.80 4.47
CA VAL A 11 -5.42 12.78 3.01
C VAL A 11 -4.12 13.47 2.61
N ALA A 12 -3.82 14.65 3.14
CA ALA A 12 -2.56 15.34 2.87
C ALA A 12 -1.34 14.47 3.23
N GLY A 13 -1.37 13.81 4.39
CA GLY A 13 -0.34 12.87 4.82
C GLY A 13 -0.18 11.69 3.86
N SER A 14 -1.28 11.12 3.34
CA SER A 14 -1.21 10.03 2.36
C SER A 14 -0.60 10.45 1.02
N LEU A 15 -0.83 11.70 0.59
CA LEU A 15 -0.20 12.25 -0.61
C LEU A 15 1.29 12.53 -0.42
N LEU A 16 1.67 13.04 0.77
CA LEU A 16 3.08 13.20 1.13
C LEU A 16 3.80 11.84 1.22
N LEU A 17 3.12 10.82 1.74
CA LEU A 17 3.63 9.46 1.74
C LEU A 17 3.92 9.01 0.31
N LEU A 18 2.97 9.18 -0.61
CA LEU A 18 3.12 8.81 -2.03
C LEU A 18 4.37 9.44 -2.68
N ALA A 19 4.62 10.72 -2.41
CA ALA A 19 5.85 11.40 -2.86
C ALA A 19 7.10 10.85 -2.15
N GLY A 20 7.01 10.60 -0.85
CA GLY A 20 8.10 10.09 -0.02
C GLY A 20 8.57 8.69 -0.41
N VAL A 21 7.68 7.80 -0.88
CA VAL A 21 8.05 6.43 -1.25
C VAL A 21 8.99 6.38 -2.46
N ILE A 22 8.84 7.33 -3.39
CA ILE A 22 9.77 7.47 -4.51
C ILE A 22 11.15 7.86 -3.97
N GLY A 23 11.21 8.88 -3.09
CA GLY A 23 12.46 9.26 -2.43
C GLY A 23 13.10 8.10 -1.65
N TRP A 24 12.28 7.28 -0.98
CA TRP A 24 12.74 6.11 -0.24
C TRP A 24 13.40 5.07 -1.15
N LEU A 25 12.81 4.79 -2.32
CA LEU A 25 13.36 3.85 -3.29
C LEU A 25 14.78 4.26 -3.73
N TRP A 26 14.96 5.54 -4.05
CA TRP A 26 16.23 6.08 -4.54
C TRP A 26 17.26 6.35 -3.44
N ALA A 27 16.86 6.39 -2.18
CA ALA A 27 17.76 6.54 -1.04
C ALA A 27 18.27 5.20 -0.49
N ASN A 28 17.71 4.06 -0.94
CA ASN A 28 18.08 2.75 -0.42
C ASN A 28 19.39 2.24 -1.07
N PRO A 29 20.51 2.18 -0.33
CA PRO A 29 21.81 1.84 -0.91
C PRO A 29 21.83 0.42 -1.49
N LEU A 30 21.10 -0.52 -0.89
CA LEU A 30 21.03 -1.89 -1.39
C LEU A 30 20.34 -1.93 -2.76
N GLN A 31 19.30 -1.13 -2.97
CA GLN A 31 18.59 -1.09 -4.25
C GLN A 31 19.40 -0.37 -5.32
N VAL A 32 20.05 0.74 -4.96
CA VAL A 32 20.90 1.51 -5.88
C VAL A 32 22.13 0.70 -6.33
N GLU A 33 22.69 -0.16 -5.48
CA GLU A 33 23.82 -1.01 -5.86
C GLU A 33 23.41 -2.27 -6.64
N THR A 34 22.23 -2.83 -6.38
CA THR A 34 21.82 -4.14 -6.95
C THR A 34 20.97 -4.02 -8.21
N LEU A 35 20.18 -2.97 -8.35
CA LEU A 35 19.24 -2.80 -9.45
C LEU A 35 19.85 -1.94 -10.56
N SER A 36 19.51 -2.25 -11.81
CA SER A 36 19.80 -1.36 -12.93
C SER A 36 18.97 -0.07 -12.86
N ASP A 37 19.42 0.99 -13.53
CA ASP A 37 18.67 2.24 -13.68
C ASP A 37 17.24 2.01 -14.19
N LEU A 38 17.08 1.07 -15.13
CA LEU A 38 15.76 0.66 -15.64
C LEU A 38 14.91 -0.02 -14.56
N GLY A 39 15.51 -0.85 -13.70
CA GLY A 39 14.84 -1.46 -12.55
C GLY A 39 14.38 -0.43 -11.53
N MET A 40 15.20 0.59 -11.26
CA MET A 40 14.87 1.71 -10.37
C MET A 40 13.74 2.59 -10.91
N MET A 41 13.79 2.94 -12.20
CA MET A 41 12.71 3.66 -12.87
C MET A 41 11.40 2.86 -12.89
N ARG A 42 11.48 1.56 -13.20
CA ARG A 42 10.34 0.65 -13.16
C ARG A 42 9.72 0.56 -11.77
N GLY A 43 10.56 0.42 -10.74
CA GLY A 43 10.12 0.43 -9.34
C GLY A 43 9.39 1.71 -8.96
N SER A 44 9.86 2.86 -9.45
CA SER A 44 9.24 4.17 -9.20
C SER A 44 7.84 4.29 -9.81
N VAL A 45 7.61 3.72 -10.99
CA VAL A 45 6.27 3.68 -11.61
C VAL A 45 5.37 2.67 -10.89
N ASN A 46 5.89 1.47 -10.63
CA ASN A 46 5.15 0.37 -10.03
C ASN A 46 4.67 0.68 -8.61
N ILE A 47 5.47 1.40 -7.82
CA ILE A 47 5.10 1.75 -6.44
C ILE A 47 3.93 2.74 -6.41
N VAL A 48 3.88 3.68 -7.35
CA VAL A 48 2.76 4.61 -7.51
C VAL A 48 1.51 3.87 -7.98
N LEU A 49 1.65 2.97 -8.96
CA LEU A 49 0.54 2.12 -9.42
C LEU A 49 -0.02 1.27 -8.27
N SER A 50 0.85 0.66 -7.46
CA SER A 50 0.48 -0.14 -6.30
C SER A 50 -0.22 0.71 -5.23
N ALA A 51 0.30 1.90 -4.92
CA ALA A 51 -0.31 2.82 -3.95
C ALA A 51 -1.71 3.27 -4.39
N VAL A 52 -1.86 3.66 -5.65
CA VAL A 52 -3.17 4.09 -6.20
C VAL A 52 -4.16 2.92 -6.22
N ALA A 53 -3.72 1.73 -6.67
CA ALA A 53 -4.57 0.53 -6.65
C ALA A 53 -5.00 0.12 -5.23
N GLY A 54 -4.11 0.29 -4.25
CA GLY A 54 -4.40 0.04 -2.84
C GLY A 54 -5.43 0.99 -2.25
N ALA A 55 -5.54 2.22 -2.75
CA ALA A 55 -6.57 3.17 -2.33
C ALA A 55 -7.96 2.83 -2.90
N LEU A 56 -8.02 2.25 -4.10
CA LEU A 56 -9.28 1.95 -4.79
C LEU A 56 -10.13 0.94 -4.02
N VAL A 57 -9.54 -0.10 -3.43
CA VAL A 57 -10.30 -1.17 -2.78
C VAL A 57 -11.04 -0.68 -1.53
N PRO A 58 -10.40 0.03 -0.58
CA PRO A 58 -11.11 0.58 0.57
C PRO A 58 -12.12 1.65 0.20
N LEU A 59 -11.86 2.44 -0.86
CA LEU A 59 -12.84 3.39 -1.39
C LEU A 59 -14.09 2.69 -1.89
N LEU A 60 -13.95 1.67 -2.74
CA LEU A 60 -15.08 0.88 -3.24
C LEU A 60 -15.81 0.17 -2.10
N TYR A 61 -15.07 -0.47 -1.20
CA TYR A 61 -15.64 -1.16 -0.05
C TYR A 61 -16.50 -0.23 0.82
N THR A 62 -15.96 0.95 1.16
CA THR A 62 -16.71 1.91 1.99
C THR A 62 -17.91 2.47 1.24
N TRP A 63 -17.79 2.76 -0.05
CA TRP A 63 -18.91 3.22 -0.85
C TRP A 63 -20.05 2.18 -0.90
N PHE A 64 -19.74 0.89 -1.08
CA PHE A 64 -20.76 -0.17 -1.09
C PHE A 64 -21.38 -0.44 0.30
N VAL A 65 -20.61 -0.31 1.39
CA VAL A 65 -21.06 -0.67 2.74
C VAL A 65 -21.76 0.49 3.45
N SER A 66 -21.22 1.71 3.40
CA SER A 66 -21.75 2.87 4.12
C SER A 66 -22.45 3.89 3.21
N GLY A 67 -22.45 3.69 1.89
CA GLY A 67 -23.01 4.63 0.91
C GLY A 67 -22.20 5.94 0.76
N HIS A 68 -21.12 6.10 1.52
CA HIS A 68 -20.29 7.30 1.55
C HIS A 68 -18.80 6.93 1.54
N SER A 69 -17.99 7.74 0.87
CA SER A 69 -16.54 7.53 0.84
C SER A 69 -15.90 7.98 2.16
N HIS A 70 -15.21 7.08 2.85
CA HIS A 70 -14.47 7.42 4.07
C HIS A 70 -12.99 7.73 3.75
N PRO A 71 -12.55 8.99 3.94
CA PRO A 71 -11.22 9.42 3.53
C PRO A 71 -10.08 8.75 4.31
N THR A 72 -10.30 8.40 5.59
CA THR A 72 -9.31 7.70 6.41
C THR A 72 -9.05 6.27 5.92
N MET A 73 -10.10 5.54 5.55
CA MET A 73 -9.98 4.19 4.98
C MET A 73 -9.28 4.21 3.62
N ALA A 74 -9.58 5.21 2.78
CA ALA A 74 -8.91 5.41 1.51
C ALA A 74 -7.41 5.71 1.68
N ALA A 75 -7.07 6.62 2.59
CA ALA A 75 -5.69 6.98 2.91
C ALA A 75 -4.90 5.79 3.49
N ARG A 76 -5.52 4.99 4.36
CA ARG A 76 -4.94 3.73 4.86
C ARG A 76 -4.73 2.71 3.74
N GLY A 77 -5.66 2.63 2.79
CA GLY A 77 -5.51 1.85 1.55
C GLY A 77 -4.32 2.26 0.71
N LEU A 78 -4.16 3.57 0.50
CA LEU A 78 -3.02 4.13 -0.23
C LEU A 78 -1.70 3.76 0.45
N ALA A 79 -1.63 3.95 1.76
CA ALA A 79 -0.45 3.57 2.55
C ALA A 79 -0.15 2.06 2.47
N ALA A 80 -1.18 1.21 2.58
CA ALA A 80 -1.03 -0.24 2.44
C ALA A 80 -0.49 -0.66 1.07
N GLY A 81 -1.04 -0.07 -0.01
CA GLY A 81 -0.56 -0.31 -1.38
C GLY A 81 0.87 0.17 -1.58
N ALA A 82 1.25 1.30 -0.98
CA ALA A 82 2.62 1.80 -0.99
C ALA A 82 3.59 0.87 -0.24
N VAL A 83 3.20 0.35 0.93
CA VAL A 83 4.01 -0.58 1.72
C VAL A 83 4.19 -1.91 0.99
N ALA A 84 3.15 -2.46 0.36
CA ALA A 84 3.30 -3.65 -0.48
C ALA A 84 4.20 -3.38 -1.70
N GLY A 85 4.09 -2.18 -2.27
CA GLY A 85 4.96 -1.73 -3.35
C GLY A 85 6.42 -1.59 -2.93
N LEU A 86 6.74 -1.18 -1.70
CA LEU A 86 8.13 -1.12 -1.21
C LEU A 86 8.82 -2.49 -1.24
N ALA A 87 8.08 -3.56 -1.01
CA ALA A 87 8.61 -4.92 -1.06
C ALA A 87 8.79 -5.44 -2.50
N ALA A 88 7.87 -5.10 -3.41
CA ALA A 88 7.74 -5.79 -4.69
C ALA A 88 8.05 -4.92 -5.93
N ALA A 89 7.93 -3.59 -5.84
CA ALA A 89 7.84 -2.72 -7.01
C ALA A 89 8.99 -2.86 -8.04
N PRO A 90 10.27 -3.00 -7.66
CA PRO A 90 11.35 -3.17 -8.65
C PRO A 90 11.28 -4.48 -9.44
N PHE A 91 10.69 -5.52 -8.84
CA PHE A 91 10.71 -6.91 -9.33
C PHE A 91 9.48 -7.29 -10.15
N LEU A 92 8.45 -6.44 -10.16
CA LEU A 92 7.19 -6.72 -10.82
C LEU A 92 7.08 -6.03 -12.19
N GLN A 93 6.23 -6.60 -13.05
CA GLN A 93 5.69 -5.86 -14.18
C GLN A 93 4.60 -4.86 -13.72
N PRO A 94 4.32 -3.79 -14.48
CA PRO A 94 3.32 -2.78 -14.12
C PRO A 94 1.92 -3.36 -13.85
N GLY A 95 1.50 -4.35 -14.63
CA GLY A 95 0.21 -5.02 -14.43
C GLY A 95 0.14 -5.79 -13.11
N THR A 96 1.19 -6.53 -12.77
CA THR A 96 1.28 -7.27 -11.49
C THR A 96 1.47 -6.35 -10.29
N ALA A 97 2.13 -5.19 -10.47
CA ALA A 97 2.25 -4.17 -9.42
C ALA A 97 0.88 -3.58 -9.04
N LEU A 98 0.02 -3.32 -10.04
CA LEU A 98 -1.35 -2.87 -9.82
C LEU A 98 -2.16 -3.92 -9.05
N LEU A 99 -2.09 -5.20 -9.46
CA LEU A 99 -2.76 -6.30 -8.75
C LEU A 99 -2.25 -6.45 -7.32
N THR A 100 -0.95 -6.29 -7.09
CA THR A 100 -0.34 -6.36 -5.76
C THR A 100 -0.88 -5.26 -4.84
N GLY A 101 -0.93 -4.03 -5.34
CA GLY A 101 -1.53 -2.91 -4.62
C GLY A 101 -3.01 -3.13 -4.32
N PHE A 102 -3.77 -3.63 -5.29
CA PHE A 102 -5.19 -3.96 -5.11
C PHE A 102 -5.40 -5.01 -4.00
N LEU A 103 -4.64 -6.11 -4.02
CA LEU A 103 -4.73 -7.16 -3.01
C LEU A 103 -4.29 -6.67 -1.62
N ALA A 104 -3.24 -5.85 -1.56
CA ALA A 104 -2.82 -5.21 -0.31
C ALA A 104 -3.89 -4.27 0.24
N GLY A 105 -4.50 -3.44 -0.61
CA GLY A 105 -5.61 -2.55 -0.25
C GLY A 105 -6.84 -3.32 0.24
N ALA A 106 -7.12 -4.50 -0.31
CA ALA A 106 -8.21 -5.36 0.14
C ALA A 106 -8.04 -5.86 1.57
N THR A 107 -6.80 -5.98 2.05
CA THR A 107 -6.54 -6.39 3.44
C THR A 107 -6.93 -5.32 4.46
N VAL A 108 -6.91 -4.04 4.09
CA VAL A 108 -7.18 -2.92 5.01
C VAL A 108 -8.56 -3.04 5.69
N PRO A 109 -9.69 -3.14 4.97
CA PRO A 109 -11.00 -3.27 5.62
C PRO A 109 -11.17 -4.56 6.40
N ILE A 110 -10.59 -5.67 5.91
CA ILE A 110 -10.70 -6.99 6.54
C ILE A 110 -9.95 -7.01 7.87
N ILE A 111 -8.69 -6.58 7.88
CA ILE A 111 -7.85 -6.57 9.08
C ILE A 111 -8.34 -5.55 10.08
N ALA A 112 -8.78 -4.36 9.64
CA ALA A 112 -9.41 -3.40 10.55
C ALA A 112 -10.64 -4.01 11.25
N TYR A 113 -11.51 -4.71 10.51
CA TYR A 113 -12.66 -5.38 11.11
C TYR A 113 -12.25 -6.46 12.11
N VAL A 114 -11.27 -7.29 11.78
CA VAL A 114 -10.78 -8.38 12.65
C VAL A 114 -10.17 -7.82 13.94
N LEU A 115 -9.33 -6.78 13.84
CA LEU A 115 -8.70 -6.16 15.01
C LEU A 115 -9.73 -5.53 15.94
N ASP A 116 -10.69 -4.79 15.38
CA ASP A 116 -11.71 -4.08 16.16
C ASP A 116 -12.73 -5.05 16.79
N ASN A 117 -13.21 -6.05 16.05
CA ASN A 117 -14.37 -6.87 16.46
C ASN A 117 -14.00 -8.23 17.07
N LEU A 118 -12.90 -8.85 16.64
CA LEU A 118 -12.52 -10.18 17.10
C LEU A 118 -11.41 -10.12 18.13
N VAL A 119 -10.31 -9.45 17.81
CA VAL A 119 -9.12 -9.40 18.67
C VAL A 119 -9.28 -8.34 19.77
N LYS A 120 -10.09 -7.31 19.51
CA LYS A 120 -10.27 -6.13 20.38
C LYS A 120 -8.93 -5.46 20.71
N LEU A 121 -8.03 -5.44 19.75
CA LEU A 121 -6.74 -4.77 19.86
C LEU A 121 -6.94 -3.32 19.44
N ASP A 122 -6.63 -2.38 20.34
CA ASP A 122 -6.74 -0.96 20.04
C ASP A 122 -5.51 -0.50 19.24
N ASP A 123 -5.62 -0.57 17.90
CA ASP A 123 -4.62 -0.05 16.97
C ASP A 123 -4.90 1.43 16.67
N ALA A 124 -4.62 2.29 17.66
CA ALA A 124 -4.88 3.73 17.60
C ALA A 124 -4.24 4.41 16.37
N THR A 125 -3.08 3.93 15.92
CA THR A 125 -2.35 4.46 14.76
C THR A 125 -2.72 3.77 13.45
N GLY A 126 -3.34 2.58 13.50
CA GLY A 126 -3.63 1.76 12.32
C GLY A 126 -2.38 1.13 11.72
N LEU A 127 -1.33 0.91 12.51
CA LEU A 127 -0.03 0.43 12.05
C LEU A 127 -0.11 -1.00 11.51
N VAL A 128 -0.88 -1.88 12.15
CA VAL A 128 -1.01 -3.27 11.73
C VAL A 128 -1.75 -3.36 10.40
N VAL A 129 -2.74 -2.49 10.23
CA VAL A 129 -3.58 -2.41 9.03
C VAL A 129 -2.83 -1.81 7.84
N THR A 130 -1.99 -0.80 8.08
CA THR A 130 -1.31 -0.04 7.01
C THR A 130 0.09 -0.55 6.68
N ALA A 131 0.82 -1.10 7.65
CA ALA A 131 2.19 -1.56 7.46
C ALA A 131 2.31 -3.08 7.62
N GLY A 132 1.79 -3.64 8.70
CA GLY A 132 2.02 -5.05 9.07
C GLY A 132 1.51 -6.05 8.03
N MET A 133 0.18 -6.10 7.85
CA MET A 133 -0.41 -7.07 6.93
C MET A 133 -0.07 -6.80 5.45
N PRO A 134 -0.10 -5.54 4.97
CA PRO A 134 0.25 -5.22 3.59
C PRO A 134 1.71 -5.57 3.24
N ALA A 135 2.66 -5.44 4.18
CA ALA A 135 4.05 -5.83 3.95
C ALA A 135 4.19 -7.34 3.72
N ILE A 136 3.52 -8.16 4.52
CA ILE A 136 3.52 -9.62 4.36
C ILE A 136 2.92 -10.02 3.01
N VAL A 137 1.79 -9.41 2.64
CA VAL A 137 1.18 -9.64 1.32
C VAL A 137 2.12 -9.21 0.20
N GLY A 138 2.75 -8.05 0.30
CA GLY A 138 3.73 -7.56 -0.67
C GLY A 138 4.91 -8.51 -0.85
N LEU A 139 5.48 -9.02 0.24
CA LEU A 139 6.58 -10.00 0.20
C LEU A 139 6.16 -11.33 -0.45
N LEU A 140 4.97 -11.85 -0.10
CA LEU A 140 4.45 -13.08 -0.70
C LEU A 140 4.21 -12.90 -2.20
N LEU A 141 3.61 -11.78 -2.61
CA LEU A 141 3.32 -11.49 -4.00
C LEU A 141 4.57 -11.18 -4.82
N ALA A 142 5.60 -10.58 -4.20
CA ALA A 142 6.92 -10.46 -4.82
C ALA A 142 7.49 -11.83 -5.17
N GLY A 143 7.40 -12.81 -4.25
CA GLY A 143 7.86 -14.17 -4.50
C GLY A 143 7.09 -14.92 -5.61
N ILE A 144 5.82 -14.55 -5.85
CA ILE A 144 4.96 -15.20 -6.86
C ILE A 144 5.08 -14.52 -8.24
N PHE A 145 5.16 -13.19 -8.27
CA PHE A 145 5.05 -12.40 -9.49
C PHE A 145 6.36 -11.75 -9.95
N ALA A 146 7.48 -12.02 -9.27
CA ALA A 146 8.78 -11.53 -9.72
C ALA A 146 9.11 -12.03 -11.15
N ASP A 147 9.47 -11.09 -12.02
CA ASP A 147 9.71 -11.36 -13.44
C ASP A 147 11.16 -11.78 -13.77
N GLY A 148 12.05 -11.72 -12.78
CA GLY A 148 13.48 -12.03 -12.94
C GLY A 148 14.24 -11.03 -13.82
N ALA A 149 13.62 -9.93 -14.24
CA ALA A 149 14.25 -8.95 -15.12
C ALA A 149 15.04 -7.87 -14.36
N ALA A 150 14.90 -7.82 -13.04
CA ALA A 150 15.55 -6.82 -12.18
C ALA A 150 16.96 -7.24 -11.70
N GLY A 151 17.36 -8.50 -11.92
CA GLY A 151 18.63 -9.09 -11.49
C GLY A 151 18.74 -10.55 -11.91
#